data_AF-A0A7W3ULM8-F1
#
_entry.id   AF-A0A7W3ULM8-F1
#
_cell.length_a   1.000
_cell.length_b   1.000
_cell.length_c   1.000
_cell.angle_alpha   90.00
_cell.angle_beta   90.00
_cell.angle_gamma   90.00
#
_symmetry.space_group_name_H-M   'P 1'
#
loop_
_entity.id
_entity.type
_entity.pdbx_description
1 polymer ?
#
loop_
_entity_poly.entity_id
_entity_poly.type
_entity_poly.pdbx_seq_one_letter_code
_entity_poly.pdbx_strand_id
1 'polypeptide(L)'
;MKTLIINAHPDFNNIANHYSLQLQQRFIKDVQEKYPNTEITTLNLYQQQIPRLEYGKNGLFTAWNTENTNDATIVSAQQAHQQLLAQFLAHHRIVITLPLHNFNIPSRLKDYLDNIMIAGKAFRYVHNGSVPLLTDNRKLMVLQASGSIYTQNDRYADLDFSVQYLKEMFTNIMGFNSFELVRAQGTSTSHWNNHSLEMSFADLDKKVTEFYS
;
A
#
# COMPACT_ATOMS: atom_id res chain seq x y z
N MET A 1 18.46 5.46 -1.19
CA MET A 1 17.45 4.37 -1.11
C MET A 1 16.12 4.92 -1.64
N LYS A 2 15.33 4.12 -2.35
CA LYS A 2 14.05 4.59 -2.93
C LYS A 2 12.87 4.09 -2.11
N THR A 3 12.00 5.01 -1.71
CA THR A 3 10.76 4.75 -0.97
C THR A 3 9.55 5.15 -1.80
N LEU A 4 8.61 4.23 -2.01
CA LEU A 4 7.32 4.52 -2.66
C LEU A 4 6.23 4.59 -1.60
N ILE A 5 5.59 5.76 -1.51
CA ILE A 5 4.38 5.95 -0.73
C ILE A 5 3.17 5.75 -1.65
N ILE A 6 2.39 4.71 -1.38
CA ILE A 6 1.12 4.41 -2.03
C ILE A 6 0.01 4.99 -1.15
N ASN A 7 -0.50 6.16 -1.54
CA ASN A 7 -1.57 6.83 -0.81
C ASN A 7 -2.93 6.37 -1.34
N ALA A 8 -3.61 5.55 -0.53
CA ALA A 8 -4.93 5.00 -0.80
C ALA A 8 -6.07 5.81 -0.16
N HIS A 9 -5.82 7.03 0.32
CA HIS A 9 -6.86 7.88 0.88
C HIS A 9 -7.70 8.57 -0.23
N PRO A 10 -9.05 8.49 -0.20
CA PRO A 10 -9.89 9.12 -1.21
C PRO A 10 -9.77 10.65 -1.26
N ASP A 11 -9.70 11.28 -0.09
CA ASP A 11 -9.58 12.74 0.06
C ASP A 11 -8.11 13.15 0.34
N PHE A 12 -7.21 12.78 -0.58
CA PHE A 12 -5.75 12.86 -0.39
C PHE A 12 -5.19 14.30 -0.25
N ASN A 13 -5.98 15.33 -0.56
CA ASN A 13 -5.58 16.74 -0.43
C ASN A 13 -5.88 17.32 0.96
N ASN A 14 -6.66 16.64 1.79
CA ASN A 14 -7.19 17.18 3.03
C ASN A 14 -6.45 16.65 4.27
N ILE A 15 -5.13 16.85 4.30
CA ILE A 15 -4.23 16.25 5.29
C ILE A 15 -4.68 16.55 6.73
N ALA A 16 -5.07 17.79 7.02
CA ALA A 16 -5.41 18.22 8.38
C ALA A 16 -6.61 17.48 8.99
N ASN A 17 -7.50 16.92 8.16
CA ASN A 17 -8.72 16.25 8.61
C ASN A 17 -8.63 14.73 8.59
N HIS A 18 -7.52 14.14 8.11
CA HIS A 18 -7.40 12.69 7.93
C HIS A 18 -6.18 12.12 8.64
N TYR A 19 -6.43 11.34 9.68
CA TYR A 19 -5.42 10.68 10.52
C TYR A 19 -4.35 9.90 9.75
N SER A 20 -4.72 9.15 8.70
CA SER A 20 -3.75 8.41 7.90
C SER A 20 -2.85 9.33 7.08
N LEU A 21 -3.35 10.47 6.61
CA LEU A 21 -2.56 11.47 5.89
C LEU A 21 -1.61 12.23 6.84
N GLN A 22 -2.03 12.46 8.09
CA GLN A 22 -1.16 13.03 9.12
C GLN A 22 -0.01 12.06 9.47
N LEU A 23 -0.29 10.75 9.55
CA LEU A 23 0.75 9.71 9.68
C LEU A 23 1.73 9.75 8.50
N GLN A 24 1.23 9.84 7.27
CA GLN A 24 2.07 9.94 6.08
C GLN A 24 2.96 11.19 6.11
N GLN A 25 2.39 12.34 6.47
CA GLN A 25 3.15 13.59 6.58
C GLN A 25 4.24 13.48 7.65
N ARG A 26 3.93 12.87 8.78
CA ARG A 26 4.90 12.62 9.84
C ARG A 26 6.01 11.68 9.38
N PHE A 27 5.67 10.58 8.72
CA PHE A 27 6.64 9.65 8.16
C PHE A 27 7.62 10.35 7.20
N ILE A 28 7.10 11.16 6.26
CA ILE A 28 7.95 11.90 5.31
C ILE A 28 8.93 12.81 6.06
N LYS A 29 8.45 13.53 7.07
CA LYS A 29 9.31 14.40 7.89
C LYS A 29 10.40 13.59 8.60
N ASP A 30 10.05 12.51 9.28
CA ASP A 30 11.01 11.68 10.01
C ASP A 30 12.08 11.09 9.08
N VAL A 31 11.69 10.68 7.86
CA VAL A 31 12.61 10.12 6.87
C VAL A 31 13.54 11.19 6.30
N GLN A 32 13.04 12.39 6.02
CA GLN A 32 13.86 13.49 5.55
C GLN A 32 14.90 13.92 6.59
N GLU A 33 14.55 13.86 7.88
CA GLU A 33 15.46 14.19 8.98
C GLU A 33 16.48 13.06 9.25
N LYS A 34 16.04 11.81 9.34
CA LYS A 34 16.91 10.67 9.73
C LYS A 34 17.66 10.04 8.56
N TYR A 35 17.11 10.13 7.35
CA TYR A 35 17.62 9.47 6.14
C TYR A 35 17.60 10.42 4.92
N PRO A 36 18.36 11.54 4.96
CA PRO A 36 18.27 12.64 3.98
C PRO A 36 18.58 12.24 2.53
N ASN A 37 19.27 11.12 2.31
CA ASN A 37 19.57 10.57 0.98
C ASN A 37 18.48 9.62 0.44
N THR A 38 17.31 9.60 1.08
CA THR A 38 16.17 8.79 0.63
C THR A 38 15.39 9.55 -0.43
N GLU A 39 15.22 8.93 -1.60
CA GLU A 39 14.32 9.42 -2.64
C GLU A 39 12.91 8.91 -2.32
N ILE A 40 11.98 9.84 -2.06
CA ILE A 40 10.58 9.54 -1.77
C ILE A 40 9.74 9.86 -3.01
N THR A 41 9.01 8.86 -3.51
CA THR A 41 7.98 9.02 -4.53
C THR A 41 6.61 8.81 -3.89
N THR A 42 5.66 9.72 -4.12
CA THR A 42 4.27 9.56 -3.64
C THR A 42 3.32 9.34 -4.80
N LEU A 43 2.55 8.25 -4.73
CA LEU A 43 1.49 7.89 -5.68
C LEU A 43 0.12 8.01 -5.01
N ASN A 44 -0.65 9.04 -5.36
CA ASN A 44 -2.02 9.21 -4.90
C ASN A 44 -2.98 8.39 -5.77
N LEU A 45 -3.46 7.24 -5.28
CA LEU A 45 -4.26 6.30 -6.08
C LEU A 45 -5.55 6.91 -6.61
N TYR A 46 -6.18 7.80 -5.84
CA TYR A 46 -7.41 8.50 -6.25
C TYR A 46 -7.19 9.67 -7.21
N GLN A 47 -5.94 10.01 -7.51
CA GLN A 47 -5.57 10.97 -8.55
C GLN A 47 -5.27 10.30 -9.90
N GLN A 48 -4.96 9.00 -9.88
CA GLN A 48 -4.49 8.27 -11.06
C GLN A 48 -5.61 7.55 -11.80
N GLN A 49 -5.46 7.40 -13.11
CA GLN A 49 -6.23 6.44 -13.89
C GLN A 49 -5.58 5.06 -13.77
N ILE A 50 -6.03 4.29 -12.79
CA ILE A 50 -5.57 2.91 -12.57
C ILE A 50 -6.46 1.97 -13.39
N PRO A 51 -5.89 1.17 -14.31
CA PRO A 51 -6.63 0.12 -15.01
C PRO A 51 -7.27 -0.85 -14.03
N ARG A 52 -8.57 -1.10 -14.17
CA ARG A 52 -9.31 -2.05 -13.33
C ARG A 52 -9.30 -3.44 -13.94
N LEU A 53 -9.44 -4.46 -13.11
CA LEU A 53 -9.60 -5.85 -13.57
C LEU A 53 -10.98 -6.06 -14.20
N GLU A 54 -11.15 -5.55 -15.40
CA GLU A 54 -12.39 -5.56 -16.18
C GLU A 54 -12.11 -6.07 -17.60
N TYR A 55 -13.16 -6.61 -18.23
CA TYR A 55 -13.16 -6.87 -19.67
C TYR A 55 -13.52 -5.58 -20.42
N GLY A 56 -13.03 -5.44 -21.66
CA GLY A 56 -13.22 -4.24 -22.48
C GLY A 56 -11.91 -3.48 -22.74
N LYS A 57 -11.92 -2.55 -23.68
CA LYS A 57 -10.68 -1.98 -24.26
C LYS A 57 -9.77 -1.30 -23.25
N ASN A 58 -10.32 -0.70 -22.20
CA ASN A 58 -9.58 -0.01 -21.13
C ASN A 58 -9.32 -0.90 -19.90
N GLY A 59 -9.78 -2.16 -19.93
CA GLY A 59 -9.70 -3.08 -18.81
C GLY A 59 -8.35 -3.80 -18.75
N LEU A 60 -7.83 -3.99 -17.54
CA LEU A 60 -6.57 -4.68 -17.26
C LEU A 60 -6.59 -6.13 -17.74
N PHE A 61 -7.74 -6.82 -17.67
CA PHE A 61 -7.86 -8.20 -18.16
C PHE A 61 -7.64 -8.26 -19.67
N THR A 62 -8.22 -7.34 -20.43
CA THR A 62 -7.98 -7.23 -21.88
C THR A 62 -6.51 -6.88 -22.15
N ALA A 63 -5.93 -5.96 -21.38
CA ALA A 63 -4.55 -5.53 -21.53
C ALA A 63 -3.55 -6.69 -21.38
N TRP A 64 -3.76 -7.61 -20.42
CA TRP A 64 -2.91 -8.79 -20.23
C TRP A 64 -3.03 -9.83 -21.34
N ASN A 65 -4.21 -9.96 -21.94
CA ASN A 65 -4.51 -11.04 -22.89
C ASN A 65 -4.45 -10.61 -24.36
N THR A 66 -4.05 -9.37 -24.64
CA THR A 66 -3.97 -8.84 -26.01
C THR A 66 -2.52 -8.61 -26.41
N GLU A 67 -2.02 -9.39 -27.36
CA GLU A 67 -0.70 -9.20 -27.94
C GLU A 67 -0.80 -8.47 -29.29
N ASN A 68 0.22 -7.67 -29.65
CA ASN A 68 0.38 -7.05 -30.97
C ASN A 68 -0.85 -6.25 -31.48
N THR A 69 -1.49 -5.48 -30.60
CA THR A 69 -2.63 -4.61 -30.95
C THR A 69 -2.20 -3.18 -31.27
N ASN A 70 -2.94 -2.55 -32.19
CA ASN A 70 -2.83 -1.12 -32.51
C ASN A 70 -4.00 -0.30 -31.92
N ASP A 71 -4.89 -0.91 -31.14
CA ASP A 71 -5.97 -0.18 -30.47
C ASP A 71 -5.39 0.71 -29.37
N ALA A 72 -5.46 2.03 -29.57
CA ALA A 72 -4.87 3.00 -28.68
C ALA A 72 -5.39 2.91 -27.22
N THR A 73 -6.60 2.43 -27.00
CA THR A 73 -7.17 2.29 -25.65
C THR A 73 -6.57 1.09 -24.93
N ILE A 74 -6.40 -0.04 -25.63
CA ILE A 74 -5.74 -1.22 -25.07
C ILE A 74 -4.25 -0.91 -24.81
N VAL A 75 -3.58 -0.28 -25.76
CA VAL A 75 -2.17 0.13 -25.62
C VAL A 75 -1.99 1.08 -24.42
N SER A 76 -2.90 2.04 -24.23
CA SER A 76 -2.88 2.93 -23.07
C SER A 76 -3.02 2.18 -21.74
N ALA A 77 -3.96 1.23 -21.64
CA ALA A 77 -4.11 0.39 -20.45
C ALA A 77 -2.87 -0.49 -20.19
N GLN A 78 -2.26 -1.02 -21.25
CA GLN A 78 -1.01 -1.77 -21.16
C GLN A 78 0.13 -0.91 -20.61
N GLN A 79 0.33 0.28 -21.17
CA GLN A 79 1.34 1.21 -20.72
C GLN A 79 1.12 1.65 -19.27
N ALA A 80 -0.12 1.96 -18.89
CA ALA A 80 -0.45 2.37 -17.53
C ALA A 80 -0.10 1.27 -16.50
N HIS A 81 -0.51 0.02 -16.72
CA HIS A 81 -0.17 -1.07 -15.79
C HIS A 81 1.35 -1.32 -15.74
N GLN A 82 2.04 -1.27 -16.89
CA GLN A 82 3.49 -1.45 -16.96
C GLN A 82 4.24 -0.36 -16.22
N GLN A 83 3.78 0.89 -16.30
CA GLN A 83 4.34 2.01 -15.55
C GLN A 83 4.17 1.84 -14.04
N LEU A 84 2.97 1.45 -13.58
CA LEU A 84 2.72 1.18 -12.15
C LEU A 84 3.60 0.05 -11.63
N LEU A 85 3.70 -1.06 -12.37
CA LEU A 85 4.56 -2.18 -12.03
C LEU A 85 6.04 -1.80 -12.02
N ALA A 86 6.52 -1.10 -13.04
CA ALA A 86 7.92 -0.68 -13.13
C ALA A 86 8.28 0.28 -11.99
N GLN A 87 7.40 1.22 -11.66
CA GLN A 87 7.57 2.09 -10.50
C GLN A 87 7.65 1.25 -9.22
N PHE A 88 6.71 0.33 -8.98
CA PHE A 88 6.73 -0.53 -7.79
C PHE A 88 8.04 -1.33 -7.66
N LEU A 89 8.47 -1.98 -8.75
CA LEU A 89 9.69 -2.80 -8.76
C LEU A 89 10.97 -1.98 -8.50
N ALA A 90 10.99 -0.70 -8.85
CA ALA A 90 12.12 0.19 -8.60
C ALA A 90 12.32 0.59 -7.12
N HIS A 91 11.37 0.28 -6.22
CA HIS A 91 11.41 0.70 -4.81
C HIS A 91 11.52 -0.50 -3.86
N HIS A 92 12.41 -0.38 -2.86
CA HIS A 92 12.66 -1.44 -1.87
C HIS A 92 12.00 -1.16 -0.51
N ARG A 93 11.53 0.07 -0.32
CA ARG A 93 10.75 0.49 0.83
C ARG A 93 9.38 0.93 0.30
N ILE A 94 8.34 0.21 0.70
CA ILE A 94 6.97 0.51 0.31
C ILE A 94 6.21 0.96 1.55
N VAL A 95 5.51 2.08 1.43
CA VAL A 95 4.64 2.59 2.48
C VAL A 95 3.23 2.67 1.92
N ILE A 96 2.25 2.05 2.58
CA ILE A 96 0.84 2.15 2.20
C ILE A 96 0.13 2.98 3.24
N THR A 97 -0.45 4.10 2.82
CA THR A 97 -1.31 4.93 3.65
C THR A 97 -2.77 4.65 3.32
N LEU A 98 -3.59 4.24 4.28
CA LEU A 98 -5.01 3.98 4.04
C LEU A 98 -5.92 4.36 5.23
N PRO A 99 -7.14 4.86 4.94
CA PRO A 99 -8.25 4.79 5.89
C PRO A 99 -8.86 3.39 5.85
N LEU A 100 -9.26 2.86 7.01
CA LEU A 100 -10.00 1.62 7.09
C LEU A 100 -11.50 1.90 7.02
N HIS A 101 -12.09 1.55 5.88
CA HIS A 101 -13.54 1.57 5.66
C HIS A 101 -14.03 0.15 5.42
N ASN A 102 -15.10 -0.25 6.10
CA ASN A 102 -15.73 -1.56 5.94
C ASN A 102 -14.74 -2.74 6.03
N PHE A 103 -13.82 -2.67 7.00
CA PHE A 103 -12.91 -3.76 7.40
C PHE A 103 -11.86 -4.19 6.38
N ASN A 104 -11.77 -3.55 5.21
CA ASN A 104 -10.83 -3.95 4.16
C ASN A 104 -10.15 -2.75 3.49
N ILE A 105 -9.21 -3.04 2.58
CA ILE A 105 -8.49 -2.04 1.81
C ILE A 105 -9.45 -1.21 0.93
N PRO A 106 -9.14 0.08 0.67
CA PRO A 106 -9.85 0.88 -0.31
C PRO A 106 -9.87 0.19 -1.68
N SER A 107 -10.98 0.30 -2.42
CA SER A 107 -11.13 -0.36 -3.72
C SER A 107 -10.03 0.02 -4.72
N ARG A 108 -9.61 1.29 -4.72
CA ARG A 108 -8.48 1.76 -5.56
C ARG A 108 -7.15 1.09 -5.20
N LEU A 109 -6.95 0.71 -3.94
CA LEU A 109 -5.77 -0.06 -3.54
C LEU A 109 -5.84 -1.49 -4.08
N LYS A 110 -7.03 -2.10 -4.13
CA LYS A 110 -7.20 -3.40 -4.79
C LYS A 110 -6.92 -3.30 -6.30
N ASP A 111 -7.45 -2.28 -6.98
CA ASP A 111 -7.13 -2.01 -8.39
C ASP A 111 -5.61 -1.90 -8.59
N TYR A 112 -4.92 -1.12 -7.74
CA TYR A 112 -3.48 -0.97 -7.80
C TYR A 112 -2.73 -2.31 -7.59
N LEU A 113 -3.15 -3.12 -6.62
CA LEU A 113 -2.52 -4.41 -6.34
C LEU A 113 -2.67 -5.37 -7.53
N ASP A 114 -3.80 -5.36 -8.24
CA ASP A 114 -3.97 -6.14 -9.47
C ASP A 114 -2.96 -5.74 -10.54
N ASN A 115 -2.59 -4.46 -10.63
CA ASN A 115 -1.62 -3.98 -11.63
C ASN A 115 -0.16 -4.41 -11.33
N ILE A 116 0.18 -4.67 -10.05
CA ILE A 116 1.56 -4.97 -9.64
C ILE A 116 1.81 -6.45 -9.31
N MET A 117 0.76 -7.21 -8.94
CA MET A 117 0.86 -8.62 -8.60
C MET A 117 0.84 -9.49 -9.86
N ILE A 118 1.88 -9.34 -10.69
CA ILE A 118 2.00 -10.00 -11.99
C ILE A 118 2.89 -11.25 -11.90
N ALA A 119 2.41 -12.36 -12.45
CA ALA A 119 3.18 -13.60 -12.56
C ALA A 119 4.43 -13.41 -13.43
N GLY A 120 5.55 -14.00 -13.00
CA GLY A 120 6.87 -13.79 -13.61
C GLY A 120 7.53 -12.46 -13.23
N LYS A 121 6.88 -11.61 -12.43
CA LYS A 121 7.41 -10.32 -11.96
C LYS A 121 7.44 -10.24 -10.43
N ALA A 122 6.29 -10.43 -9.78
CA ALA A 122 6.17 -10.38 -8.32
C ALA A 122 6.24 -11.77 -7.66
N PHE A 123 5.70 -12.79 -8.35
CA PHE A 123 5.74 -14.19 -7.97
C PHE A 123 5.79 -15.06 -9.24
N ARG A 124 6.06 -16.37 -9.12
CA ARG A 124 5.91 -17.31 -10.25
C ARG A 124 5.31 -18.63 -9.81
N TYR A 125 4.61 -19.31 -10.72
CA TYR A 125 4.10 -20.66 -10.48
C TYR A 125 5.22 -21.71 -10.56
N VAL A 126 5.09 -22.75 -9.75
CA VAL A 126 5.92 -23.96 -9.68
C VAL A 126 5.01 -25.18 -9.52
N HIS A 127 5.55 -26.40 -9.56
CA HIS A 127 4.75 -27.63 -9.53
C HIS A 127 3.75 -27.69 -8.35
N ASN A 128 4.14 -27.22 -7.16
CA ASN A 128 3.34 -27.30 -5.94
C ASN A 128 2.74 -25.96 -5.48
N GLY A 129 2.60 -24.96 -6.37
CA GLY A 129 2.03 -23.66 -6.02
C GLY A 129 2.75 -22.48 -6.66
N SER A 130 3.09 -21.47 -5.86
CA SER A 130 3.86 -20.31 -6.30
C SER A 130 5.03 -20.03 -5.35
N VAL A 131 6.04 -19.32 -5.88
CA VAL A 131 7.18 -18.81 -5.10
C VAL A 131 7.34 -17.31 -5.32
N PRO A 132 7.79 -16.57 -4.29
CA PRO A 132 8.02 -15.13 -4.40
C PRO A 132 9.21 -14.82 -5.33
N LEU A 133 9.21 -13.61 -5.91
CA LEU A 133 10.32 -13.11 -6.73
C LEU A 133 11.00 -11.87 -6.15
N LEU A 134 10.38 -11.15 -5.21
CA LEU A 134 10.89 -9.89 -4.65
C LEU A 134 11.62 -10.11 -3.32
N THR A 135 12.68 -10.92 -3.36
CA THR A 135 13.44 -11.38 -2.18
C THR A 135 14.71 -10.56 -1.90
N ASP A 136 14.82 -9.39 -2.53
CA ASP A 136 15.96 -8.46 -2.55
C ASP A 136 15.91 -7.43 -1.41
N ASN A 137 15.61 -7.85 -0.17
CA ASN A 137 15.54 -7.00 1.03
C ASN A 137 14.49 -5.87 0.93
N ARG A 138 13.25 -6.24 0.61
CA ARG A 138 12.12 -5.30 0.56
C ARG A 138 11.34 -5.26 1.86
N LYS A 139 10.86 -4.08 2.23
CA LYS A 139 10.10 -3.86 3.47
C LYS A 139 8.81 -3.10 3.17
N LEU A 140 7.73 -3.50 3.83
CA LEU A 140 6.43 -2.82 3.78
C LEU A 140 6.15 -2.16 5.13
N MET A 141 5.71 -0.91 5.10
CA MET A 141 5.09 -0.23 6.23
C MET A 141 3.65 0.15 5.87
N VAL A 142 2.70 -0.14 6.75
CA VAL A 142 1.31 0.25 6.59
C VAL A 142 0.97 1.33 7.63
N LEU A 143 0.47 2.46 7.16
CA LEU A 143 -0.03 3.57 7.96
C LEU A 143 -1.57 3.55 7.86
N GLN A 144 -2.23 2.98 8.86
CA GLN A 144 -3.67 2.74 8.86
C GLN A 144 -4.38 3.64 9.87
N ALA A 145 -5.43 4.32 9.43
CA ALA A 145 -6.36 5.00 10.34
C ALA A 145 -7.71 4.27 10.43
N SER A 146 -8.28 4.15 11.62
CA SER A 146 -9.56 3.47 11.82
C SER A 146 -10.38 4.05 12.98
N GLY A 147 -11.71 4.04 12.84
CA GLY A 147 -12.62 4.51 13.89
C GLY A 147 -12.62 3.61 15.13
N SER A 148 -12.61 2.29 14.91
CA SER A 148 -12.55 1.25 15.96
C SER A 148 -11.12 0.93 16.39
N ILE A 149 -10.97 0.13 17.44
CA ILE A 149 -9.68 -0.40 17.92
C ILE A 149 -9.60 -1.88 17.51
N TYR A 150 -8.50 -2.29 16.89
CA TYR A 150 -8.30 -3.66 16.37
C TYR A 150 -7.27 -4.47 17.18
N THR A 151 -6.70 -3.87 18.23
CA THR A 151 -5.66 -4.48 19.07
C THR A 151 -6.18 -4.99 20.41
N GLN A 152 -7.48 -4.87 20.67
CA GLN A 152 -8.10 -5.44 21.86
C GLN A 152 -8.60 -6.85 21.53
N ASN A 153 -8.64 -7.75 22.51
CA ASN A 153 -9.18 -9.10 22.33
C ASN A 153 -10.72 -9.06 22.34
N ASP A 154 -11.29 -8.41 21.33
CA ASP A 154 -12.72 -8.23 21.14
C ASP A 154 -13.15 -8.59 19.71
N ARG A 155 -14.41 -8.29 19.36
CA ARG A 155 -14.99 -8.63 18.05
C ARG A 155 -14.27 -8.00 16.84
N TYR A 156 -13.44 -6.98 17.02
CA TYR A 156 -12.75 -6.30 15.92
C TYR A 156 -11.40 -6.93 15.59
N ALA A 157 -10.75 -7.61 16.54
CA ALA A 157 -9.41 -8.20 16.33
C ALA A 157 -9.33 -9.08 15.08
N ASP A 158 -10.31 -9.97 14.91
CA ASP A 158 -10.36 -10.91 13.79
C ASP A 158 -10.82 -10.28 12.47
N LEU A 159 -11.30 -9.02 12.52
CA LEU A 159 -11.83 -8.29 11.37
C LEU A 159 -10.83 -7.30 10.75
N ASP A 160 -9.55 -7.34 11.15
CA ASP A 160 -8.49 -6.52 10.54
C ASP A 160 -8.06 -7.09 9.16
N PHE A 161 -9.02 -7.37 8.27
CA PHE A 161 -8.77 -8.03 6.99
C PHE A 161 -7.85 -7.24 6.08
N SER A 162 -7.88 -5.90 6.17
CA SER A 162 -6.95 -5.05 5.43
C SER A 162 -5.48 -5.36 5.74
N VAL A 163 -5.14 -5.48 7.03
CA VAL A 163 -3.79 -5.80 7.50
C VAL A 163 -3.43 -7.25 7.18
N GLN A 164 -4.35 -8.18 7.42
CA GLN A 164 -4.14 -9.59 7.09
C GLN A 164 -3.84 -9.75 5.59
N TYR A 165 -4.68 -9.18 4.73
CA TYR A 165 -4.50 -9.23 3.28
C TYR A 165 -3.17 -8.61 2.84
N LEU A 166 -2.86 -7.38 3.27
CA LEU A 166 -1.61 -6.71 2.89
C LEU A 166 -0.37 -7.47 3.39
N LYS A 167 -0.39 -7.99 4.62
CA LYS A 167 0.73 -8.78 5.14
C LYS A 167 0.96 -10.03 4.31
N GLU A 168 -0.08 -10.80 4.04
CA GLU A 168 0.01 -12.05 3.27
C GLU A 168 0.46 -11.81 1.82
N MET A 169 -0.10 -10.80 1.14
CA MET A 169 0.29 -10.49 -0.23
C MET A 169 1.75 -10.05 -0.33
N PHE A 170 2.22 -9.21 0.60
CA PHE A 170 3.58 -8.69 0.52
C PHE A 170 4.63 -9.67 1.02
N THR A 171 4.40 -10.33 2.16
CA THR A 171 5.40 -11.23 2.77
C THR A 171 5.40 -12.61 2.11
N ASN A 172 4.24 -13.25 2.00
CA ASN A 172 4.15 -14.65 1.57
C ASN A 172 4.03 -14.81 0.05
N ILE A 173 3.31 -13.91 -0.64
CA ILE A 173 3.19 -13.99 -2.11
C ILE A 173 4.36 -13.30 -2.81
N MET A 174 4.71 -12.07 -2.40
CA MET A 174 5.75 -11.29 -3.10
C MET A 174 7.17 -11.48 -2.55
N GLY A 175 7.33 -11.78 -1.26
CA GLY A 175 8.62 -12.10 -0.64
C GLY A 175 9.26 -10.99 0.19
N PHE A 176 8.49 -9.99 0.64
CA PHE A 176 9.00 -8.91 1.48
C PHE A 176 9.50 -9.43 2.83
N ASN A 177 10.66 -8.96 3.25
CA ASN A 177 11.37 -9.43 4.44
C ASN A 177 10.75 -8.93 5.75
N SER A 178 10.07 -7.77 5.72
CA SER A 178 9.40 -7.25 6.90
C SER A 178 8.08 -6.55 6.56
N PHE A 179 7.20 -6.56 7.56
CA PHE A 179 5.91 -5.89 7.55
C PHE A 179 5.76 -5.11 8.85
N GLU A 180 5.77 -3.78 8.74
CA GLU A 180 5.50 -2.86 9.83
C GLU A 180 4.10 -2.29 9.71
N LEU A 181 3.45 -2.07 10.85
CA LEU A 181 2.11 -1.49 10.89
C LEU A 181 2.00 -0.44 11.99
N VAL A 182 1.61 0.77 11.62
CA VAL A 182 1.31 1.87 12.52
C VAL A 182 -0.18 2.17 12.43
N ARG A 183 -0.85 2.22 13.60
CA ARG A 183 -2.30 2.42 13.70
C ARG A 183 -2.64 3.74 14.37
N ALA A 184 -3.32 4.62 13.64
CA ALA A 184 -4.16 5.66 14.23
C ALA A 184 -5.59 5.10 14.41
N GLN A 185 -5.79 4.30 15.46
CA GLN A 185 -7.05 3.60 15.72
C GLN A 185 -7.86 4.24 16.86
N GLY A 186 -9.14 3.88 16.98
CA GLY A 186 -10.02 4.43 18.01
C GLY A 186 -10.45 5.88 17.76
N THR A 187 -10.32 6.39 16.53
CA THR A 187 -10.57 7.81 16.19
C THR A 187 -12.02 8.22 16.33
N SER A 188 -12.96 7.27 16.38
CA SER A 188 -14.39 7.50 16.59
C SER A 188 -14.86 7.10 18.00
N THR A 189 -13.94 6.74 18.90
CA THR A 189 -14.25 6.36 20.28
C THR A 189 -13.86 7.49 21.24
N SER A 190 -14.75 7.82 22.18
CA SER A 190 -14.63 8.99 23.07
C SER A 190 -13.37 8.99 23.93
N HIS A 191 -12.82 7.82 24.27
CA HIS A 191 -11.65 7.69 25.13
C HIS A 191 -10.30 7.84 24.40
N TRP A 192 -10.24 7.65 23.08
CA TRP A 192 -8.98 7.55 22.33
C TRP A 192 -8.79 8.66 21.29
N ASN A 193 -9.86 9.39 20.93
CA ASN A 193 -9.81 10.40 19.87
C ASN A 193 -8.66 11.43 20.07
N ASN A 194 -8.48 11.92 21.30
CA ASN A 194 -7.47 12.96 21.57
C ASN A 194 -6.02 12.46 21.61
N HIS A 195 -5.77 11.16 21.82
CA HIS A 195 -4.41 10.61 21.95
C HIS A 195 -3.99 9.71 20.79
N SER A 196 -4.92 9.30 19.92
CA SER A 196 -4.65 8.35 18.83
C SER A 196 -3.48 8.78 17.94
N LEU A 197 -3.40 10.08 17.60
CA LEU A 197 -2.27 10.62 16.82
C LEU A 197 -0.96 10.60 17.59
N GLU A 198 -0.95 11.05 18.84
CA GLU A 198 0.28 11.13 19.63
C GLU A 198 0.90 9.74 19.82
N MET A 199 0.08 8.74 20.15
CA MET A 199 0.55 7.36 20.31
C MET A 199 1.00 6.76 18.98
N SER A 200 0.28 7.01 17.89
CA SER A 200 0.65 6.49 16.57
C SER A 200 1.91 7.16 16.02
N PHE A 201 2.16 8.43 16.33
CA PHE A 201 3.44 9.10 16.05
C PHE A 201 4.59 8.52 16.85
N ALA A 202 4.40 8.25 18.14
CA ALA A 202 5.43 7.62 18.96
C ALA A 202 5.76 6.18 18.51
N ASP A 203 4.77 5.43 18.02
CA ASP A 203 4.96 4.11 17.41
C ASP A 203 5.68 4.22 16.05
N LEU A 204 5.28 5.17 15.21
CA LEU A 204 5.94 5.47 13.93
C LEU A 204 7.42 5.81 14.11
N ASP A 205 7.75 6.67 15.08
CA ASP A 205 9.13 7.09 15.37
C ASP A 205 10.07 5.91 15.64
N LYS A 206 9.57 4.89 16.34
CA LYS A 206 10.32 3.67 16.67
C LYS A 206 10.48 2.77 15.44
N LYS A 207 9.40 2.57 14.69
CA LYS A 207 9.37 1.67 13.53
C LYS A 207 10.10 2.21 12.31
N VAL A 208 10.19 3.52 12.13
CA VAL A 208 10.94 4.13 11.02
C VAL A 208 12.40 3.68 11.03
N THR A 209 13.04 3.56 12.20
CA THR A 209 14.43 3.11 12.26
C THR A 209 14.60 1.66 11.81
N GLU A 210 13.73 0.76 12.27
CA GLU A 210 13.73 -0.64 11.84
C GLU A 210 13.40 -0.79 10.35
N PHE A 211 12.47 0.01 9.85
CA PHE A 211 12.08 0.04 8.44
C PHE A 211 13.22 0.44 7.50
N TYR A 212 14.15 1.28 7.95
CA TYR A 212 15.29 1.74 7.15
C TYR A 212 16.62 1.05 7.45
N SER A 213 16.68 0.19 8.48
CA SER A 213 17.77 -0.79 8.63
C SER A 213 17.85 -1.75 7.45
#